data_AF-A0A352XIX8-F1
#
_entry.id   AF-A0A352XIX8-F1
#
_cell.length_a   1.000
_cell.length_b   1.000
_cell.length_c   1.000
_cell.angle_alpha   90.00
_cell.angle_beta   90.00
_cell.angle_gamma   90.00
#
_symmetry.space_group_name_H-M   'P 1'
#
loop_
_entity.id
_entity.type
_entity.pdbx_description
1 polymer ?
#
loop_
_entity_poly.entity_id
_entity_poly.type
_entity_poly.pdbx_seq_one_letter_code
_entity_poly.pdbx_strand_id
1 'polypeptide(L)'
;MAGLIFAQNRATFSRGAGLLPCNPMLPKAQTSWTREEAAHLLNRAGFGGAPNSINDLHAMGREKAVDFLLQPTEAPDAFAEPDWCQPAKVAEEARRRFQLIRENRIAARDMTPEEADRKRREIQQSFQRDERRRGMEAQGWWLDRMLKSQAPLREKMTFFWHDHFATSAQKVREPILLLRQNQLFRAHALGNFKKLTHKITQDGA
;
A
#
# COMPACT_ATOMS: atom_id res chain seq x y z
N MET A 1 -25.78 22.91 -63.40
CA MET A 1 -25.76 22.37 -62.02
C MET A 1 -25.21 20.96 -62.10
N ALA A 2 -23.89 20.75 -62.18
CA ALA A 2 -22.87 20.85 -61.13
C ALA A 2 -22.92 19.68 -60.11
N GLY A 3 -21.84 18.90 -60.03
CA GLY A 3 -21.51 17.96 -58.94
C GLY A 3 -21.25 16.50 -59.39
N LEU A 4 -20.07 16.14 -59.95
CA LEU A 4 -18.84 15.68 -59.27
C LEU A 4 -18.94 14.22 -58.74
N ILE A 5 -18.48 13.22 -59.50
CA ILE A 5 -17.14 12.58 -59.49
C ILE A 5 -16.79 11.90 -58.15
N PHE A 6 -16.99 10.58 -58.09
CA PHE A 6 -16.31 9.71 -57.13
C PHE A 6 -15.04 9.15 -57.81
N ALA A 7 -13.91 9.79 -57.55
CA ALA A 7 -12.61 9.30 -57.96
C ALA A 7 -12.15 8.18 -57.02
N GLN A 8 -11.78 7.05 -57.63
CA GLN A 8 -11.02 5.98 -57.00
C GLN A 8 -9.70 6.54 -56.48
N ASN A 9 -9.33 6.21 -55.24
CA ASN A 9 -7.94 6.32 -54.82
C ASN A 9 -7.55 5.07 -54.02
N ARG A 10 -7.13 4.02 -54.75
CA ARG A 10 -6.37 2.91 -54.19
C ARG A 10 -4.95 3.44 -53.90
N ALA A 11 -4.71 3.87 -52.68
CA ALA A 11 -3.35 4.05 -52.19
C ALA A 11 -2.76 2.66 -51.91
N THR A 12 -1.78 2.28 -52.73
CA THR A 12 -0.93 1.11 -52.59
C THR A 12 -0.12 1.22 -51.29
N PHE A 13 -0.26 0.24 -50.40
CA PHE A 13 0.59 0.15 -49.21
C PHE A 13 1.96 -0.40 -49.64
N SER A 14 2.90 0.48 -49.95
CA SER A 14 4.31 0.11 -50.13
C SER A 14 4.89 -0.30 -48.78
N ARG A 15 5.27 -1.58 -48.64
CA ARG A 15 6.07 -2.06 -47.51
C ARG A 15 7.49 -1.50 -47.62
N GLY A 16 7.68 -0.27 -47.14
CA GLY A 16 9.00 0.26 -46.83
C GLY A 16 9.55 -0.44 -45.58
N ALA A 17 10.53 -1.31 -45.76
CA ALA A 17 11.32 -1.90 -44.70
C ALA A 17 12.17 -0.79 -44.03
N GLY A 18 11.60 -0.12 -43.04
CA GLY A 18 12.31 0.70 -42.08
C GLY A 18 12.07 0.11 -40.70
N LEU A 19 12.92 -0.81 -40.26
CA LEU A 19 13.00 -1.18 -38.86
C LEU A 19 13.34 0.10 -38.09
N LEU A 20 12.35 0.69 -37.42
CA LEU A 20 12.61 1.69 -36.38
C LEU A 20 13.61 1.04 -35.42
N PRO A 21 14.76 1.67 -35.14
CA PRO A 21 15.69 1.13 -34.17
C PRO A 21 14.92 0.98 -32.84
N CYS A 22 14.70 -0.27 -32.44
CA CYS A 22 14.26 -0.60 -31.10
C CYS A 22 15.40 -0.18 -30.16
N ASN A 23 15.38 1.08 -29.75
CA ASN A 23 16.03 1.51 -28.54
C ASN A 23 14.95 1.40 -27.46
N PRO A 24 14.85 0.30 -26.70
CA PRO A 24 13.81 0.10 -25.69
C PRO A 24 13.98 1.03 -24.48
N MET A 25 15.04 1.85 -24.46
CA MET A 25 15.27 2.82 -23.42
C MET A 25 14.67 4.17 -23.79
N LEU A 26 13.87 4.69 -22.87
CA LEU A 26 13.43 6.08 -22.88
C LEU A 26 14.66 6.99 -23.07
N PRO A 27 14.54 8.08 -23.85
CA PRO A 27 15.64 9.01 -24.03
C PRO A 27 16.12 9.53 -22.67
N LYS A 28 17.43 9.71 -22.52
CA LYS A 28 18.00 10.28 -21.29
C LYS A 28 17.33 11.63 -21.05
N ALA A 29 16.87 11.85 -19.81
CA ALA A 29 16.26 13.11 -19.43
C ALA A 29 17.25 14.27 -19.72
N GLN A 30 16.74 15.38 -20.26
CA GLN A 30 17.51 16.60 -20.53
C GLN A 30 18.22 17.05 -19.25
N THR A 31 19.34 17.76 -19.33
CA THR A 31 20.10 18.17 -18.12
C THR A 31 19.45 19.30 -17.32
N SER A 32 18.32 19.86 -17.77
CA SER A 32 17.53 20.81 -17.01
C SER A 32 17.14 20.23 -15.65
N TRP A 33 17.16 21.04 -14.60
CA TRP A 33 16.58 20.68 -13.32
C TRP A 33 15.85 21.88 -12.78
N THR A 34 14.58 22.03 -13.15
CA THR A 34 13.75 23.15 -12.73
C THR A 34 12.96 22.79 -11.48
N ARG A 35 12.40 23.81 -10.84
CA ARG A 35 11.50 23.66 -9.70
C ARG A 35 10.26 22.83 -10.06
N GLU A 36 9.75 22.98 -11.28
CA GLU A 36 8.61 22.21 -11.80
C GLU A 36 8.96 20.74 -12.00
N GLU A 37 10.17 20.43 -12.47
CA GLU A 37 10.65 19.06 -12.58
C GLU A 37 10.82 18.39 -11.21
N ALA A 38 11.32 19.13 -10.21
CA ALA A 38 11.38 18.66 -8.82
C ALA A 38 9.98 18.40 -8.24
N ALA A 39 9.02 19.30 -8.47
CA ALA A 39 7.63 19.11 -8.08
C ALA A 39 7.00 17.90 -8.78
N HIS A 40 7.25 17.75 -10.09
CA HIS A 40 6.77 16.61 -10.86
C HIS A 40 7.31 15.29 -10.31
N LEU A 41 8.61 15.24 -9.98
CA LEU A 41 9.23 14.07 -9.38
C LEU A 41 8.54 13.70 -8.06
N LEU A 42 8.29 14.65 -7.14
CA LEU A 42 7.60 14.36 -5.87
C LEU A 42 6.14 13.90 -6.06
N ASN A 43 5.44 14.46 -7.04
CA ASN A 43 4.07 14.02 -7.38
C ASN A 43 4.05 12.57 -7.89
N ARG A 44 5.11 12.13 -8.57
CA ARG A 44 5.23 10.77 -9.10
C ARG A 44 5.79 9.78 -8.09
N ALA A 45 6.82 10.19 -7.35
CA ALA A 45 7.56 9.39 -6.39
C ALA A 45 6.97 9.44 -4.97
N GLY A 46 5.85 10.13 -4.77
CA GLY A 46 5.24 10.30 -3.45
C GLY A 46 3.75 10.59 -3.53
N PHE A 47 3.28 11.35 -2.55
CA PHE A 47 1.92 11.87 -2.47
C PHE A 47 1.86 13.38 -2.71
N GLY A 48 2.89 13.91 -3.39
CA GLY A 48 3.14 15.34 -3.57
C GLY A 48 4.20 15.86 -2.59
N GLY A 49 4.34 17.18 -2.52
CA GLY A 49 5.29 17.83 -1.61
C GLY A 49 4.88 19.26 -1.29
N ALA A 50 5.16 19.69 -0.05
CA ALA A 50 4.98 21.08 0.35
C ALA A 50 5.93 21.99 -0.47
N PRO A 51 5.60 23.28 -0.64
CA PRO A 51 6.44 24.21 -1.39
C PRO A 51 7.92 24.23 -0.94
N ASN A 52 8.17 24.07 0.36
CA ASN A 52 9.53 24.00 0.90
C ASN A 52 10.23 22.69 0.48
N SER A 53 9.57 21.55 0.59
CA SER A 53 10.14 20.26 0.14
C SER A 53 10.48 20.26 -1.35
N ILE A 54 9.68 20.93 -2.18
CA ILE A 54 9.98 21.12 -3.61
C ILE A 54 11.25 21.96 -3.79
N ASN A 55 11.39 23.04 -3.03
CA ASN A 55 12.59 23.89 -3.08
C ASN A 55 13.84 23.14 -2.62
N ASP A 56 13.72 22.35 -1.55
CA ASP A 56 14.82 21.53 -1.01
C ASP A 56 15.27 20.50 -2.05
N LEU A 57 14.33 19.76 -2.66
CA LEU A 57 14.65 18.79 -3.70
C LEU A 57 15.26 19.44 -4.95
N HIS A 58 14.76 20.62 -5.34
CA HIS A 58 15.33 21.38 -6.43
C HIS A 58 16.78 21.77 -6.13
N ALA A 59 17.04 22.30 -4.93
CA ALA A 59 18.37 22.74 -4.50
C ALA A 59 19.40 21.60 -4.42
N MET A 60 18.98 20.37 -4.12
CA MET A 60 19.86 19.20 -4.12
C MET A 60 20.41 18.86 -5.52
N GLY A 61 19.72 19.27 -6.59
CA GLY A 61 19.98 18.78 -7.93
C GLY A 61 19.39 17.39 -8.18
N ARG A 62 19.17 17.05 -9.46
CA ARG A 62 18.44 15.84 -9.86
C ARG A 62 19.00 14.54 -9.29
N GLU A 63 20.30 14.29 -9.44
CA GLU A 63 20.89 13.00 -9.06
C GLU A 63 20.75 12.76 -7.56
N LYS A 64 21.12 13.76 -6.74
CA LYS A 64 20.97 13.68 -5.29
C LYS A 64 19.51 13.59 -4.85
N ALA A 65 18.58 14.26 -5.57
CA ALA A 65 17.16 14.14 -5.31
C ALA A 65 16.65 12.70 -5.54
N VAL A 66 17.11 12.04 -6.60
CA VAL A 66 16.77 10.64 -6.87
C VAL A 66 17.40 9.71 -5.83
N ASP A 67 18.67 9.92 -5.50
CA ASP A 67 19.36 9.14 -4.48
C ASP A 67 18.66 9.25 -3.12
N PHE A 68 18.25 10.46 -2.73
CA PHE A 68 17.45 10.71 -1.53
C PHE A 68 16.15 9.88 -1.50
N LEU A 69 15.43 9.81 -2.62
CA LEU A 69 14.19 9.02 -2.70
C LEU A 69 14.44 7.51 -2.61
N LEU A 70 15.54 7.03 -3.18
CA LEU A 70 15.90 5.62 -3.22
C LEU A 70 16.55 5.12 -1.91
N GLN A 71 17.12 6.03 -1.11
CA GLN A 71 17.84 5.72 0.11
C GLN A 71 17.14 6.35 1.34
N PRO A 72 16.01 5.77 1.78
CA PRO A 72 15.27 6.32 2.91
C PRO A 72 16.11 6.26 4.19
N THR A 73 16.38 7.41 4.78
CA THR A 73 17.13 7.55 6.05
C THR A 73 16.23 7.36 7.28
N GLU A 74 14.92 7.48 7.10
CA GLU A 74 13.93 7.28 8.15
C GLU A 74 13.93 5.82 8.64
N ALA A 75 14.14 5.65 9.95
CA ALA A 75 14.10 4.37 10.61
C ALA A 75 12.76 3.64 10.37
N PRO A 76 12.75 2.30 10.28
CA PRO A 76 11.52 1.54 10.05
C PRO A 76 10.42 1.83 11.10
N ASP A 77 10.81 2.06 12.35
CA ASP A 77 9.98 2.30 13.52
C ASP A 77 9.75 3.80 13.82
N ALA A 78 10.13 4.71 12.91
CA ALA A 78 9.93 6.16 13.09
C ALA A 78 8.45 6.57 13.35
N PHE A 79 7.51 5.70 13.00
CA PHE A 79 6.10 5.84 13.33
C PHE A 79 5.68 4.65 14.19
N ALA A 80 5.45 4.90 15.48
CA ALA A 80 4.98 3.89 16.41
C ALA A 80 3.66 3.28 15.92
N GLU A 81 3.64 1.95 15.81
CA GLU A 81 2.44 1.21 15.44
C GLU A 81 1.38 1.27 16.56
N PRO A 82 0.09 1.06 16.27
CA PRO A 82 -0.95 1.03 17.29
C PRO A 82 -0.67 -0.01 18.39
N ASP A 83 -0.85 0.35 19.67
CA ASP A 83 -0.47 -0.49 20.81
C ASP A 83 -0.99 -1.93 20.76
N TRP A 84 -2.19 -2.15 20.20
CA TRP A 84 -2.80 -3.48 20.11
C TRP A 84 -2.06 -4.45 19.20
N CYS A 85 -1.14 -4.00 18.34
CA CYS A 85 -0.34 -4.88 17.49
C CYS A 85 0.93 -5.39 18.16
N GLN A 86 1.32 -4.81 19.30
CA GLN A 86 2.53 -5.18 20.02
C GLN A 86 2.47 -6.66 20.45
N PRO A 87 3.54 -7.46 20.26
CA PRO A 87 3.50 -8.90 20.51
C PRO A 87 2.96 -9.29 21.89
N ALA A 88 3.34 -8.53 22.93
CA ALA A 88 2.87 -8.75 24.29
C ALA A 88 1.34 -8.53 24.41
N LYS A 89 0.81 -7.48 23.79
CA LYS A 89 -0.62 -7.13 23.80
C LYS A 89 -1.45 -8.14 23.00
N VAL A 90 -0.91 -8.60 21.86
CA VAL A 90 -1.53 -9.64 21.05
C VAL A 90 -1.66 -10.95 21.83
N ALA A 91 -0.58 -11.35 22.52
CA ALA A 91 -0.59 -12.56 23.33
C ALA A 91 -1.53 -12.44 24.54
N GLU A 92 -1.58 -11.27 25.18
CA GLU A 92 -2.52 -10.95 26.27
C GLU A 92 -3.97 -11.07 25.81
N GLU A 93 -4.32 -10.44 24.69
CA GLU A 93 -5.67 -10.47 24.13
C GLU A 93 -6.06 -11.87 23.66
N ALA A 94 -5.14 -12.63 23.06
CA ALA A 94 -5.39 -14.02 22.67
C ALA A 94 -5.74 -14.90 23.89
N ARG A 95 -5.00 -14.74 25.01
CA ARG A 95 -5.31 -15.43 26.28
C ARG A 95 -6.68 -15.01 26.82
N ARG A 96 -6.99 -13.72 26.81
CA ARG A 96 -8.29 -13.19 27.26
C ARG A 96 -9.45 -13.74 26.42
N ARG A 97 -9.32 -13.72 25.10
CA ARG A 97 -10.30 -14.27 24.16
C ARG A 97 -10.52 -15.77 24.36
N PHE A 98 -9.43 -16.53 24.54
CA PHE A 98 -9.52 -17.96 24.82
C PHE A 98 -10.27 -18.24 26.12
N GLN A 99 -9.93 -17.52 27.20
CA GLN A 99 -10.59 -17.67 28.50
C GLN A 99 -12.09 -17.32 28.41
N LEU A 100 -12.42 -16.20 27.76
CA LEU A 100 -13.82 -15.79 27.55
C LEU A 100 -14.61 -16.86 26.78
N ILE A 101 -14.07 -17.39 25.68
CA ILE A 101 -14.74 -18.44 24.89
C ILE A 101 -14.94 -19.71 25.72
N ARG A 102 -13.92 -20.10 26.50
CA ARG A 102 -13.99 -21.27 27.39
C ARG A 102 -15.08 -21.13 28.45
N GLU A 103 -15.12 -20.00 29.14
CA GLU A 103 -16.13 -19.70 30.17
C GLU A 103 -17.53 -19.67 29.58
N ASN A 104 -17.71 -19.03 28.42
CA ASN A 104 -19.00 -19.01 27.75
C ASN A 104 -19.44 -20.40 27.29
N ARG A 105 -18.51 -21.26 26.86
CA ARG A 105 -18.82 -22.66 26.52
C ARG A 105 -19.27 -23.47 27.73
N ILE A 106 -18.68 -23.22 28.91
CA ILE A 106 -19.08 -23.86 30.16
C ILE A 106 -20.48 -23.37 30.57
N ALA A 107 -20.67 -22.05 30.62
CA ALA A 107 -21.94 -21.44 31.00
C ALA A 107 -23.10 -21.83 30.05
N ALA A 108 -22.83 -22.03 28.76
CA ALA A 108 -23.83 -22.44 27.78
C ALA A 108 -24.37 -23.87 28.02
N ARG A 109 -23.75 -24.69 28.88
CA ARG A 109 -24.27 -26.04 29.22
C ARG A 109 -25.58 -25.98 29.99
N ASP A 110 -25.76 -24.93 30.78
CA ASP A 110 -26.92 -24.75 31.66
C ASP A 110 -27.96 -23.77 31.09
N MET A 111 -27.77 -23.31 29.84
CA MET A 111 -28.64 -22.34 29.16
C MET A 111 -29.59 -23.02 28.18
N THR A 112 -30.72 -22.35 27.90
CA THR A 112 -31.56 -22.74 26.76
C THR A 112 -30.83 -22.50 25.43
N PRO A 113 -31.21 -23.20 24.34
CA PRO A 113 -30.59 -23.00 23.02
C PRO A 113 -30.64 -21.55 22.53
N GLU A 114 -31.78 -20.87 22.73
CA GLU A 114 -31.98 -19.48 22.30
C GLU A 114 -31.08 -18.49 23.07
N GLU A 115 -30.94 -18.67 24.38
CA GLU A 115 -30.06 -17.84 25.22
C GLU A 115 -28.60 -18.05 24.87
N ALA A 116 -28.18 -19.31 24.68
CA ALA A 116 -26.84 -19.64 24.26
C ALA A 116 -26.51 -19.03 22.88
N ASP A 117 -27.47 -19.04 21.94
CA ASP A 117 -27.34 -18.40 20.64
C ASP A 117 -27.26 -16.87 20.73
N ARG A 118 -28.10 -16.24 21.56
CA ARG A 118 -28.06 -14.79 21.80
C ARG A 118 -26.69 -14.39 22.34
N LYS A 119 -26.18 -15.09 23.35
CA LYS A 119 -24.87 -14.81 23.95
C LYS A 119 -23.72 -15.01 22.97
N ARG A 120 -23.77 -16.07 22.15
CA ARG A 120 -22.80 -16.28 21.04
C ARG A 120 -22.79 -15.11 20.06
N ARG A 121 -23.98 -14.63 19.65
CA ARG A 121 -24.10 -13.49 18.74
C ARG A 121 -23.57 -12.20 19.37
N GLU A 122 -23.85 -11.94 20.64
CA GLU A 122 -23.32 -10.78 21.37
C GLU A 122 -21.80 -10.76 21.42
N ILE A 123 -21.17 -11.89 21.80
CA ILE A 123 -19.71 -12.04 21.84
C ILE A 123 -19.11 -11.87 20.45
N GLN A 124 -19.72 -12.48 19.44
CA GLN A 124 -19.24 -12.34 18.07
C GLN A 124 -19.35 -10.90 17.57
N GLN A 125 -20.43 -10.19 17.92
CA GLN A 125 -20.61 -8.78 17.60
C GLN A 125 -19.60 -7.89 18.33
N SER A 126 -19.27 -8.17 19.60
CA SER A 126 -18.26 -7.39 20.33
C SER A 126 -16.89 -7.52 19.68
N PHE A 127 -16.47 -8.74 19.34
CA PHE A 127 -15.22 -8.95 18.61
C PHE A 127 -15.21 -8.25 17.26
N GLN A 128 -16.30 -8.34 16.48
CA GLN A 128 -16.38 -7.62 15.21
C GLN A 128 -16.29 -6.10 15.36
N ARG A 129 -16.85 -5.53 16.44
CA ARG A 129 -16.73 -4.09 16.72
C ARG A 129 -15.28 -3.72 17.04
N ASP A 130 -14.61 -4.51 17.87
CA ASP A 130 -13.21 -4.30 18.23
C ASP A 130 -12.28 -4.42 17.01
N GLU A 131 -12.46 -5.44 16.17
CA GLU A 131 -11.66 -5.59 14.95
C GLU A 131 -11.92 -4.46 13.95
N ARG A 132 -13.17 -3.98 13.80
CA ARG A 132 -13.45 -2.80 12.98
C ARG A 132 -12.76 -1.55 13.52
N ARG A 133 -12.78 -1.34 14.85
CA ARG A 133 -12.09 -0.20 15.49
C ARG A 133 -10.59 -0.27 15.20
N ARG A 134 -9.95 -1.41 15.44
CA ARG A 134 -8.52 -1.63 15.15
C ARG A 134 -8.18 -1.43 13.67
N GLY A 135 -9.05 -1.88 12.77
CA GLY A 135 -8.89 -1.64 11.33
C GLY A 135 -8.87 -0.13 10.98
N MET A 136 -9.78 0.65 11.55
CA MET A 136 -9.82 2.11 11.37
C MET A 136 -8.56 2.78 11.96
N GLU A 137 -8.12 2.35 13.14
CA GLU A 137 -6.89 2.86 13.77
C GLU A 137 -5.65 2.56 12.91
N ALA A 138 -5.53 1.35 12.36
CA ALA A 138 -4.45 0.97 11.45
C ALA A 138 -4.46 1.81 10.16
N GLN A 139 -5.64 2.05 9.58
CA GLN A 139 -5.79 2.92 8.41
C GLN A 139 -5.36 4.36 8.73
N GLY A 140 -5.82 4.91 9.86
CA GLY A 140 -5.45 6.25 10.31
C GLY A 140 -3.94 6.37 10.54
N TRP A 141 -3.33 5.38 11.19
CA TRP A 141 -1.88 5.31 11.39
C TRP A 141 -1.12 5.31 10.06
N TRP A 142 -1.54 4.51 9.07
CA TRP A 142 -0.85 4.44 7.79
C TRP A 142 -1.02 5.74 6.98
N LEU A 143 -2.21 6.35 7.01
CA LEU A 143 -2.44 7.67 6.41
C LEU A 143 -1.53 8.74 7.03
N ASP A 144 -1.41 8.78 8.35
CA ASP A 144 -0.54 9.73 9.06
C ASP A 144 0.92 9.55 8.64
N ARG A 145 1.36 8.29 8.53
CA ARG A 145 2.69 7.94 8.02
C ARG A 145 2.91 8.40 6.58
N MET A 146 1.97 8.15 5.68
CA MET A 146 2.08 8.61 4.28
C MET A 146 2.16 10.13 4.14
N LEU A 147 1.52 10.88 5.05
CA LEU A 147 1.55 12.34 5.05
C LEU A 147 2.84 12.93 5.63
N LYS A 148 3.42 12.28 6.65
CA LYS A 148 4.51 12.85 7.45
C LYS A 148 5.88 12.21 7.22
N SER A 149 5.94 11.04 6.58
CA SER A 149 7.18 10.31 6.39
C SER A 149 8.18 11.10 5.53
N GLN A 150 9.45 11.03 5.92
CA GLN A 150 10.57 11.56 5.13
C GLN A 150 11.05 10.59 4.05
N ALA A 151 10.35 9.47 3.87
CA ALA A 151 10.62 8.44 2.87
C ALA A 151 9.43 8.29 1.89
N PRO A 152 9.07 9.34 1.12
CA PRO A 152 7.83 9.36 0.33
C PRO A 152 7.76 8.24 -0.72
N LEU A 153 8.89 7.89 -1.35
CA LEU A 153 8.93 6.81 -2.34
C LEU A 153 8.71 5.43 -1.71
N ARG A 154 9.24 5.19 -0.50
CA ARG A 154 9.01 3.96 0.24
C ARG A 154 7.53 3.76 0.53
N GLU A 155 6.85 4.79 1.03
CA GLU A 155 5.41 4.69 1.34
C GLU A 155 4.56 4.62 0.07
N LYS A 156 4.94 5.32 -1.00
CA LYS A 156 4.28 5.21 -2.31
C LYS A 156 4.36 3.79 -2.88
N MET A 157 5.54 3.18 -2.81
CA MET A 157 5.75 1.80 -3.25
C MET A 157 5.06 0.78 -2.34
N THR A 158 5.00 1.04 -1.03
CA THR A 158 4.20 0.23 -0.10
C THR A 158 2.73 0.23 -0.49
N PHE A 159 2.17 1.40 -0.81
CA PHE A 159 0.80 1.52 -1.29
C PHE A 159 0.58 0.81 -2.64
N PHE A 160 1.52 0.96 -3.58
CA PHE A 160 1.50 0.24 -4.86
C PHE A 160 1.45 -1.27 -4.67
N TRP A 161 2.30 -1.83 -3.81
CA TRP A 161 2.31 -3.28 -3.57
C TRP A 161 1.07 -3.79 -2.86
N HIS A 162 0.51 -2.99 -1.94
CA HIS A 162 -0.77 -3.29 -1.32
C HIS A 162 -1.93 -3.36 -2.33
N ASP A 163 -1.94 -2.47 -3.33
CA ASP A 163 -2.93 -2.50 -4.42
C ASP A 163 -2.69 -3.67 -5.39
N HIS A 164 -1.42 -4.00 -5.67
CA HIS A 164 -1.07 -5.11 -6.55
C HIS A 164 -1.38 -6.49 -5.94
N PHE A 165 -1.06 -6.69 -4.67
CA PHE A 165 -1.40 -7.88 -3.89
C PHE A 165 -2.65 -7.62 -3.04
N ALA A 166 -3.74 -7.31 -3.73
CA ALA A 166 -4.98 -6.85 -3.12
C ALA A 166 -5.53 -7.87 -2.11
N THR A 167 -5.57 -7.48 -0.84
CA THR A 167 -6.09 -8.29 0.26
C THR A 167 -7.35 -7.66 0.83
N SER A 168 -8.43 -8.45 0.96
CA SER A 168 -9.72 -7.92 1.41
C SER A 168 -9.84 -7.93 2.93
N ALA A 169 -9.89 -6.74 3.54
CA ALA A 169 -10.14 -6.61 4.98
C ALA A 169 -11.45 -7.28 5.44
N GLN A 170 -12.47 -7.35 4.56
CA GLN A 170 -13.74 -8.03 4.85
C GLN A 170 -13.62 -9.56 4.91
N LYS A 171 -12.62 -10.13 4.22
CA LYS A 171 -12.35 -11.57 4.19
C LYS A 171 -11.39 -11.98 5.29
N VAL A 172 -10.29 -11.24 5.47
CA VAL A 172 -9.28 -11.53 6.51
C VAL A 172 -9.84 -11.33 7.91
N ARG A 173 -10.59 -10.23 8.14
CA ARG A 173 -11.25 -9.91 9.42
C ARG A 173 -10.31 -9.80 10.64
N GLU A 174 -9.01 -9.78 10.40
CA GLU A 174 -7.95 -9.65 11.41
C GLU A 174 -7.01 -8.50 11.02
N PRO A 175 -7.21 -7.29 11.55
CA PRO A 175 -6.41 -6.08 11.26
C PRO A 175 -4.92 -6.26 11.50
N ILE A 176 -4.53 -7.09 12.46
CA ILE A 176 -3.12 -7.35 12.74
C ILE A 176 -2.39 -8.02 11.56
N LEU A 177 -3.07 -8.92 10.84
CA LEU A 177 -2.48 -9.58 9.68
C LEU A 177 -2.28 -8.58 8.54
N LEU A 178 -3.28 -7.73 8.30
CA LEU A 178 -3.19 -6.66 7.29
C LEU A 178 -2.10 -5.64 7.62
N LEU A 179 -1.93 -5.28 8.90
CA LEU A 179 -0.85 -4.38 9.33
C LEU A 179 0.53 -5.03 9.11
N ARG A 180 0.69 -6.31 9.45
CA ARG A 180 1.93 -7.06 9.21
C ARG A 180 2.24 -7.19 7.72
N GLN A 181 1.23 -7.45 6.89
CA GLN A 181 1.38 -7.47 5.44
C GLN A 181 1.82 -6.10 4.90
N ASN A 182 1.24 -5.01 5.42
CA ASN A 182 1.68 -3.65 5.09
C ASN A 182 3.15 -3.41 5.46
N GLN A 183 3.60 -3.92 6.62
CA GLN A 183 5.01 -3.86 7.01
C GLN A 183 5.92 -4.71 6.12
N LEU A 184 5.45 -5.88 5.68
CA LEU A 184 6.16 -6.72 4.71
C LEU A 184 6.36 -5.95 3.39
N PHE A 185 5.31 -5.31 2.87
CA PHE A 185 5.42 -4.47 1.68
C PHE A 185 6.39 -3.31 1.89
N ARG A 186 6.35 -2.64 3.05
CA ARG A 186 7.26 -1.54 3.38
C ARG A 186 8.72 -1.97 3.45
N ALA A 187 9.00 -3.10 4.10
CA ALA A 187 10.35 -3.66 4.21
C ALA A 187 10.94 -4.05 2.85
N HIS A 188 10.09 -4.39 1.88
CA HIS A 188 10.48 -4.81 0.53
C HIS A 188 10.17 -3.78 -0.56
N ALA A 189 9.74 -2.57 -0.21
CA ALA A 189 9.15 -1.60 -1.14
C ALA A 189 10.09 -1.24 -2.31
N LEU A 190 11.38 -1.03 -2.01
CA LEU A 190 12.45 -0.71 -2.97
C LEU A 190 13.44 -1.88 -3.14
N GLY A 191 13.06 -3.06 -2.69
CA GLY A 191 13.94 -4.22 -2.57
C GLY A 191 13.84 -5.19 -3.74
N ASN A 192 14.34 -6.41 -3.49
CA ASN A 192 14.31 -7.48 -4.47
C ASN A 192 12.90 -8.06 -4.64
N PHE A 193 12.35 -7.96 -5.84
CA PHE A 193 11.00 -8.44 -6.17
C PHE A 193 10.81 -9.95 -5.91
N LYS A 194 11.79 -10.80 -6.24
CA LYS A 194 11.74 -12.25 -5.97
C LYS A 194 11.62 -12.55 -4.47
N LYS A 195 12.29 -11.78 -3.62
CA LYS A 195 12.17 -11.91 -2.15
C LYS A 195 10.77 -11.51 -1.70
N LEU A 196 10.22 -10.40 -2.22
CA LEU A 196 8.86 -9.96 -1.92
C LEU A 196 7.83 -11.05 -2.29
N THR A 197 7.88 -11.56 -3.52
CA THR A 197 6.92 -12.58 -3.99
C THR A 197 7.03 -13.89 -3.22
N HIS A 198 8.22 -14.27 -2.77
CA HIS A 198 8.37 -15.42 -1.88
C HIS A 198 7.81 -15.17 -0.49
N LYS A 199 7.94 -13.94 0.05
CA LYS A 199 7.47 -13.62 1.39
C LYS A 199 5.96 -13.48 1.45
N ILE A 200 5.33 -12.92 0.41
CA ILE A 200 3.88 -12.73 0.39
C ILE A 200 3.11 -14.07 0.30
N THR A 201 3.69 -15.14 -0.28
CA THR A 201 3.05 -16.47 -0.27
C THR A 201 3.06 -17.16 1.09
N GLN A 202 3.87 -16.66 2.03
CA GLN A 202 3.94 -17.15 3.42
C GLN A 202 3.17 -16.25 4.39
N ASP A 203 2.64 -15.13 3.89
CA ASP A 203 1.88 -14.18 4.68
C ASP A 203 0.52 -14.77 5.06
N GLY A 204 -0.01 -14.35 6.21
CA GLY A 204 -1.24 -14.88 6.78
C GLY A 204 -2.51 -14.12 6.42
N ALA A 205 -2.38 -12.96 5.75
CA ALA A 205 -3.51 -12.13 5.32
C ALA A 205 -3.99 -12.56 3.92
#